data_AF-A0A535T990-F1
#
_entry.id   AF-A0A535T990-F1
#
_cell.length_a   1.000
_cell.length_b   1.000
_cell.length_c   1.000
_cell.angle_alpha   90.00
_cell.angle_beta   90.00
_cell.angle_gamma   90.00
#
_symmetry.space_group_name_H-M   'P 1'
#
loop_
_entity.id
_entity.type
_entity.pdbx_description
1 polymer ?
#
loop_
_entity_poly.entity_id
_entity_poly.type
_entity_poly.pdbx_seq_one_letter_code
_entity_poly.pdbx_strand_id
1 'polypeptide(L)'
;MSITRRCAAPRKCPRSHRSRSATGQTYEVVLEAGYSDLAGNVYELRHHWSFDTELPPRFASSTPSDGDGGVDPADYVAVTFSRAMLESSLATAIVFTPEVRFGVRIDPSDSRRVIVAPNSLLQPNTTYRMLVTQIAKDTDGNLLDHFRSITFKTGAARPLHHWVAFAAENTAGTSGGLWIVNEAGIPRELVASSAVNAYSWSPDGQRLVFATADGWATFTPGGSTESLGFSAIWAAALAPGLGYVYLDASGSLYRAPQSGADYVISTLVTTAAVSPSGERVVFAQDQVDSTTRIWGYDVGLRSRYALAAEPTSVSNLSWAPNGNRIAYLRHDAGTVTLRVRNLTGSASMTSVVHGDISAPAWLHDSDHMVMSASVTGDSGIVSKAFVINVASPPPSLTIGLGLPALANVVDVSNPVPSPDGHQIAFISGDQVWLMNADGTRPTPLTRFDPGTFPYSCLMPAWTRL
;
A
#
# COMPACT_ATOMS: atom_id res chain seq x y z
N MET A 1 -35.06 24.89 39.67
CA MET A 1 -34.44 23.56 39.45
C MET A 1 -33.03 23.59 39.99
N SER A 2 -32.69 22.69 40.91
CA SER A 2 -31.32 22.54 41.43
C SER A 2 -30.80 21.13 41.12
N ILE A 3 -29.53 21.04 40.73
CA ILE A 3 -28.84 19.79 40.43
C ILE A 3 -27.67 19.68 41.40
N THR A 4 -27.63 18.61 42.19
CA THR A 4 -26.58 18.38 43.19
C THR A 4 -25.99 16.99 43.02
N ARG A 5 -24.66 16.90 43.05
CA ARG A 5 -23.94 15.62 43.07
C ARG A 5 -24.22 14.91 44.40
N ARG A 6 -24.47 13.61 44.37
CA ARG A 6 -24.66 12.79 45.57
C ARG A 6 -23.29 12.47 46.19
N CYS A 7 -22.96 13.08 47.32
CA CYS A 7 -21.72 12.85 48.06
C CYS A 7 -21.94 11.76 49.14
N ALA A 8 -21.04 10.77 49.27
CA ALA A 8 -21.11 9.74 50.32
C ALA A 8 -20.84 10.26 51.76
N ALA A 9 -20.38 11.52 51.89
CA ALA A 9 -20.22 12.20 53.18
C ALA A 9 -20.77 13.64 53.13
N PRO A 10 -21.46 14.15 54.17
CA PRO A 10 -22.31 15.34 54.08
C PRO A 10 -21.60 16.70 54.05
N ARG A 11 -20.26 16.74 53.99
CA ARG A 11 -19.51 18.00 54.15
C ARG A 11 -18.59 18.23 52.96
N LYS A 12 -19.00 19.17 52.10
CA LYS A 12 -18.38 19.70 50.85
C LYS A 12 -18.94 19.09 49.56
N CYS A 13 -20.08 19.61 49.11
CA CYS A 13 -20.58 19.36 47.76
C CYS A 13 -20.84 20.75 47.11
N PRO A 14 -20.08 21.16 46.06
CA PRO A 14 -20.28 22.45 45.40
C PRO A 14 -21.56 22.45 44.55
N ARG A 15 -22.38 23.50 44.65
CA ARG A 15 -23.51 23.75 43.74
C ARG A 15 -22.96 24.17 42.39
N SER A 16 -23.00 23.29 41.38
CA SER A 16 -22.59 23.65 40.02
C SER A 16 -23.79 24.14 39.20
N HIS A 17 -23.94 25.46 39.04
CA HIS A 17 -24.97 26.01 38.15
C HIS A 17 -24.48 26.29 36.71
N ARG A 18 -23.20 26.03 36.37
CA ARG A 18 -22.64 26.29 35.01
C ARG A 18 -21.50 25.37 34.51
N SER A 19 -21.16 24.26 35.18
CA SER A 19 -20.09 23.35 34.73
C SER A 19 -20.66 22.00 34.27
N ARG A 20 -20.05 21.36 33.25
CA ARG A 20 -20.33 19.97 32.86
C ARG A 20 -20.36 19.05 34.09
N SER A 21 -21.35 18.17 34.17
CA SER A 21 -21.43 17.13 35.19
C SER A 21 -20.22 16.20 35.10
N ALA A 22 -19.66 15.80 36.24
CA ALA A 22 -18.56 14.84 36.29
C ALA A 22 -19.07 13.44 35.91
N THR A 23 -18.25 12.66 35.20
CA THR A 23 -18.56 11.28 34.80
C THR A 23 -18.58 10.32 36.00
N GLY A 24 -19.36 9.25 35.88
CA GLY A 24 -19.50 8.19 36.88
C GLY A 24 -20.09 8.67 38.22
N GLN A 25 -21.02 9.61 38.19
CA GLN A 25 -21.63 10.21 39.39
C GLN A 25 -23.15 10.14 39.35
N THR A 26 -23.76 9.86 40.50
CA THR A 26 -25.19 10.05 40.69
C THR A 26 -25.49 11.51 41.00
N TYR A 27 -26.42 12.10 40.25
CA TYR A 27 -26.97 13.42 40.51
C TYR A 27 -28.41 13.31 40.96
N GLU A 28 -28.78 14.11 41.95
CA GLU A 28 -30.17 14.32 42.32
C GLU A 28 -30.62 15.67 41.76
N VAL A 29 -31.80 15.66 41.14
CA VAL A 29 -32.48 16.84 40.68
C VAL A 29 -33.67 17.09 41.58
N VAL A 30 -33.72 18.31 42.12
CA VAL A 30 -34.84 18.77 42.92
C VAL A 30 -35.46 19.98 42.22
N LEU A 31 -36.73 19.83 41.88
CA LEU A 31 -37.58 20.90 41.41
C LEU A 31 -38.57 21.23 42.54
N GLU A 32 -38.30 22.33 43.24
CA GLU A 32 -39.16 22.81 44.32
C GLU A 32 -40.53 23.23 43.77
N ALA A 33 -41.56 23.14 44.62
CA ALA A 33 -42.89 23.64 44.32
C ALA A 33 -42.87 25.15 44.01
N GLY A 34 -43.83 25.61 43.19
CA GLY A 34 -44.00 27.03 42.85
C GLY A 34 -43.49 27.45 41.46
N TYR A 35 -43.11 26.51 40.58
CA TYR A 35 -42.82 26.84 39.18
C TYR A 35 -44.11 26.91 38.36
N SER A 36 -44.14 27.84 37.40
CA SER A 36 -45.31 28.07 36.55
C SER A 36 -45.07 27.68 35.11
N ASP A 37 -46.11 27.22 34.42
CA ASP A 37 -46.09 27.09 32.96
C ASP A 37 -46.24 28.46 32.27
N LEU A 38 -46.20 28.47 30.92
CA LEU A 38 -46.36 29.69 30.12
C LEU A 38 -47.77 30.31 30.20
N ALA A 39 -48.76 29.58 30.73
CA ALA A 39 -50.11 30.07 30.97
C ALA A 39 -50.30 30.60 32.40
N GLY A 40 -49.25 30.52 33.24
CA GLY A 40 -49.27 30.99 34.63
C GLY A 40 -49.80 29.98 35.65
N ASN A 41 -50.06 28.72 35.25
CA ASN A 41 -50.47 27.69 36.19
C ASN A 41 -49.28 27.28 37.06
N VAL A 42 -49.44 27.34 38.38
CA VAL A 42 -48.39 27.05 39.35
C VAL A 42 -48.48 25.59 39.80
N TYR A 43 -47.36 24.87 39.72
CA TYR A 43 -47.25 23.51 40.24
C TYR A 43 -46.94 23.52 41.73
N GLU A 44 -47.78 22.89 42.55
CA GLU A 44 -47.68 22.88 44.02
C GLU A 44 -46.81 21.74 44.58
N LEU A 45 -46.45 20.75 43.75
CA LEU A 45 -45.70 19.57 44.20
C LEU A 45 -44.20 19.73 43.93
N ARG A 46 -43.40 19.31 44.91
CA ARG A 46 -41.95 19.12 44.76
C ARG A 46 -41.70 17.85 43.96
N HIS A 47 -40.93 17.96 42.89
CA HIS A 47 -40.47 16.80 42.11
C HIS A 47 -39.00 16.51 42.42
N HIS A 48 -38.68 15.22 42.57
CA HIS A 48 -37.31 14.75 42.76
C HIS A 48 -37.05 13.51 41.91
N TRP A 49 -35.89 13.46 41.27
CA TRP A 49 -35.42 12.27 40.57
C TRP A 49 -33.89 12.23 40.61
N SER A 50 -33.32 11.07 40.31
CA SER A 50 -31.88 10.91 40.17
C SER A 50 -31.53 10.36 38.80
N PHE A 51 -30.30 10.65 38.37
CA PHE A 51 -29.71 10.02 37.20
C PHE A 51 -28.22 9.80 37.45
N ASP A 52 -27.66 8.76 36.83
CA ASP A 52 -26.23 8.50 36.83
C ASP A 52 -25.60 9.07 35.57
N THR A 53 -24.46 9.74 35.72
CA THR A 53 -23.61 10.11 34.58
C THR A 53 -22.79 8.92 34.17
N GLU A 54 -22.54 8.83 32.86
CA GLU A 54 -21.80 7.72 32.29
C GLU A 54 -20.37 7.64 32.81
N LEU A 55 -19.80 6.43 32.82
CA LEU A 55 -18.41 6.21 33.21
C LEU A 55 -17.43 6.82 32.19
N PRO A 56 -16.26 7.29 32.65
CA PRO A 56 -15.20 7.72 31.74
C PRO A 56 -14.74 6.56 30.84
N PRO A 57 -14.23 6.86 29.63
CA PRO A 57 -13.61 5.84 28.80
C PRO A 57 -12.42 5.21 29.54
N ARG A 58 -12.24 3.89 29.34
CA ARG A 58 -11.07 3.12 29.83
C ARG A 58 -10.38 2.43 28.67
N PHE A 59 -9.06 2.27 28.80
CA PHE A 59 -8.27 1.39 27.94
C PHE A 59 -8.63 -0.07 28.26
N ALA A 60 -9.03 -0.84 27.26
CA ALA A 60 -9.44 -2.24 27.42
C ALA A 60 -8.31 -3.21 27.06
N SER A 61 -7.69 -3.03 25.88
CA SER A 61 -6.62 -3.92 25.39
C SER A 61 -5.82 -3.27 24.26
N SER A 62 -4.69 -3.87 23.90
CA SER A 62 -3.94 -3.50 22.70
C SER A 62 -3.34 -4.72 21.99
N THR A 63 -2.96 -4.51 20.74
CA THR A 63 -2.15 -5.42 19.94
C THR A 63 -1.08 -4.58 19.25
N PRO A 64 0.22 -4.76 19.54
CA PRO A 64 0.76 -5.67 20.55
C PRO A 64 0.28 -5.39 21.98
N SER A 65 0.26 -6.43 22.81
CA SER A 65 0.00 -6.37 24.25
C SER A 65 1.23 -5.89 25.02
N ASP A 66 1.01 -5.47 26.27
CA ASP A 66 2.11 -5.08 27.15
C ASP A 66 3.02 -6.27 27.47
N GLY A 67 4.31 -6.11 27.22
CA GLY A 67 5.34 -7.14 27.34
C GLY A 67 5.58 -7.97 26.07
N ASP A 68 4.81 -7.78 25.00
CA ASP A 68 4.98 -8.57 23.77
C ASP A 68 6.37 -8.38 23.16
N GLY A 69 6.97 -9.48 22.71
CA GLY A 69 8.26 -9.50 22.03
C GLY A 69 8.16 -10.12 20.65
N GLY A 70 9.06 -9.72 19.75
CA GLY A 70 9.08 -10.25 18.38
C GLY A 70 7.97 -9.70 17.48
N VAL A 71 7.39 -8.55 17.86
CA VAL A 71 6.36 -7.84 17.07
C VAL A 71 6.92 -7.50 15.70
N ASP A 72 6.14 -7.71 14.64
CA ASP A 72 6.61 -7.37 13.30
C ASP A 72 6.79 -5.85 13.18
N PRO A 73 7.95 -5.35 12.71
CA PRO A 73 8.14 -3.92 12.45
C PRO A 73 7.09 -3.30 11.51
N ALA A 74 6.44 -4.12 10.68
CA ALA A 74 5.37 -3.72 9.79
C ALA A 74 3.96 -3.75 10.44
N ASP A 75 3.79 -4.31 11.62
CA ASP A 75 2.48 -4.35 12.27
C ASP A 75 2.04 -2.95 12.74
N TYR A 76 0.72 -2.71 12.66
CA TYR A 76 0.10 -1.55 13.28
C TYR A 76 -0.13 -1.80 14.77
N VAL A 77 -0.19 -0.73 15.55
CA VAL A 77 -0.61 -0.81 16.96
C VAL A 77 -2.11 -0.57 17.03
N ALA A 78 -2.89 -1.58 17.39
CA ALA A 78 -4.32 -1.45 17.64
C ALA A 78 -4.59 -1.28 19.14
N VAL A 79 -5.46 -0.34 19.49
CA VAL A 79 -5.91 -0.10 20.87
C VAL A 79 -7.43 -0.18 20.92
N THR A 80 -7.96 -0.95 21.87
CA THR A 80 -9.40 -1.02 22.11
C THR A 80 -9.73 -0.33 23.42
N PHE A 81 -10.74 0.53 23.39
CA PHE A 81 -11.27 1.23 24.55
C PHE A 81 -12.64 0.66 24.95
N SER A 82 -13.16 1.04 26.11
CA SER A 82 -14.53 0.68 26.51
C SER A 82 -15.61 1.40 25.71
N ARG A 83 -15.25 2.50 25.02
CA ARG A 83 -16.16 3.42 24.33
C ARG A 83 -15.51 3.97 23.07
N ALA A 84 -16.32 4.55 22.19
CA ALA A 84 -15.83 5.22 21.00
C ALA A 84 -14.99 6.44 21.37
N MET A 85 -13.83 6.60 20.74
CA MET A 85 -12.89 7.66 21.07
C MET A 85 -12.85 8.74 19.98
N LEU A 86 -12.52 9.97 20.38
CA LEU A 86 -12.34 11.08 19.43
C LEU A 86 -10.93 11.02 18.83
N GLU A 87 -10.84 10.78 17.52
CA GLU A 87 -9.58 10.60 16.78
C GLU A 87 -8.59 11.76 16.96
N SER A 88 -9.05 13.01 16.82
CA SER A 88 -8.21 14.21 16.98
C SER A 88 -7.63 14.38 18.38
N SER A 89 -8.36 13.93 19.41
CA SER A 89 -7.85 13.92 20.78
C SER A 89 -6.81 12.83 20.99
N LEU A 90 -6.95 11.68 20.34
CA LEU A 90 -6.00 10.57 20.44
C LEU A 90 -4.66 10.90 19.77
N ALA A 91 -4.70 11.57 18.60
CA ALA A 91 -3.50 11.99 17.87
C ALA A 91 -2.54 12.85 18.72
N THR A 92 -3.07 13.59 19.71
CA THR A 92 -2.26 14.41 20.63
C THR A 92 -2.03 13.76 22.00
N ALA A 93 -2.84 12.77 22.37
CA ALA A 93 -2.77 12.10 23.66
C ALA A 93 -1.82 10.90 23.68
N ILE A 94 -1.44 10.37 22.51
CA ILE A 94 -0.56 9.21 22.36
C ILE A 94 0.89 9.69 22.20
N VAL A 95 1.80 9.07 22.93
CA VAL A 95 3.24 9.38 22.89
C VAL A 95 4.03 8.07 22.79
N PHE A 96 4.97 7.99 21.85
CA PHE A 96 5.90 6.87 21.73
C PHE A 96 7.28 7.20 22.32
N THR A 97 7.97 6.19 22.84
CA THR A 97 9.38 6.24 23.22
C THR A 97 10.07 4.94 22.78
N PRO A 98 11.06 4.96 21.87
CA PRO A 98 11.55 6.10 21.09
C PRO A 98 10.46 6.83 20.29
N GLU A 99 10.71 8.07 19.89
CA GLU A 99 9.73 8.86 19.13
C GLU A 99 9.41 8.19 17.79
N VAL A 100 8.12 8.12 17.47
CA VAL A 100 7.59 7.57 16.23
C VAL A 100 6.56 8.56 15.71
N ARG A 101 6.62 8.90 14.43
CA ARG A 101 5.52 9.60 13.76
C ARG A 101 4.44 8.60 13.40
N PHE A 102 3.19 8.91 13.67
CA PHE A 102 2.07 8.01 13.41
C PHE A 102 0.80 8.79 13.03
N GLY A 103 -0.08 8.13 12.31
CA GLY A 103 -1.48 8.50 12.15
C GLY A 103 -2.36 7.73 13.14
N VAL A 104 -3.52 8.28 13.45
CA VAL A 104 -4.56 7.61 14.24
C VAL A 104 -5.81 7.51 13.39
N ARG A 105 -6.44 6.34 13.35
CA ARG A 105 -7.74 6.14 12.70
C ARG A 105 -8.65 5.26 13.53
N ILE A 106 -9.94 5.56 13.54
CA ILE A 106 -10.94 4.65 14.10
C ILE A 106 -11.16 3.47 13.13
N ASP A 107 -11.21 2.25 13.66
CA ASP A 107 -11.54 1.06 12.87
C ASP A 107 -13.00 1.16 12.36
N PRO A 108 -13.25 1.08 11.04
CA PRO A 108 -14.60 1.17 10.49
C PRO A 108 -15.55 0.07 10.99
N SER A 109 -15.01 -1.05 11.45
CA SER A 109 -15.79 -2.20 11.93
C SER A 109 -16.11 -2.17 13.43
N ASP A 110 -15.32 -1.44 14.24
CA ASP A 110 -15.58 -1.23 15.67
C ASP A 110 -15.11 0.17 16.09
N SER A 111 -16.07 1.06 16.39
CA SER A 111 -15.78 2.45 16.77
C SER A 111 -14.98 2.61 18.06
N ARG A 112 -14.84 1.55 18.87
CA ARG A 112 -14.02 1.51 20.09
C ARG A 112 -12.60 1.07 19.83
N ARG A 113 -12.32 0.53 18.65
CA ARG A 113 -10.99 0.09 18.23
C ARG A 113 -10.34 1.19 17.40
N VAL A 114 -9.10 1.48 17.76
CA VAL A 114 -8.29 2.55 17.19
C VAL A 114 -7.04 1.93 16.61
N ILE A 115 -6.72 2.25 15.37
CA ILE A 115 -5.49 1.88 14.71
C ILE A 115 -4.52 3.07 14.83
N VAL A 116 -3.40 2.82 15.48
CA VAL A 116 -2.26 3.73 15.58
C VAL A 116 -1.22 3.22 14.62
N ALA A 117 -1.04 3.93 13.52
CA ALA A 117 -0.26 3.49 12.38
C ALA A 117 1.02 4.31 12.27
N PRO A 118 2.19 3.73 12.59
CA PRO A 118 3.47 4.39 12.35
C PRO A 118 3.61 4.78 10.87
N ASN A 119 4.04 6.01 10.61
CA ASN A 119 4.17 6.55 9.25
C ASN A 119 5.28 5.87 8.46
N SER A 120 6.22 5.21 9.13
CA SER A 120 7.27 4.37 8.56
C SER A 120 7.38 3.05 9.33
N LEU A 121 8.16 2.10 8.83
CA LEU A 121 8.44 0.85 9.55
C LEU A 121 9.08 1.14 10.93
N LEU A 122 8.67 0.39 11.94
CA LEU A 122 9.35 0.47 13.24
C LEU A 122 10.78 -0.06 13.10
N GLN A 123 11.68 0.37 13.99
CA GLN A 123 13.05 -0.16 13.98
C GLN A 123 13.06 -1.60 14.47
N PRO A 124 13.80 -2.51 13.81
CA PRO A 124 13.97 -3.89 14.28
C PRO A 124 14.68 -3.98 15.63
N ASN A 125 14.32 -5.00 16.43
CA ASN A 125 14.91 -5.33 17.73
C ASN A 125 14.85 -4.18 18.76
N THR A 126 13.90 -3.26 18.61
CA THR A 126 13.76 -2.05 19.41
C THR A 126 12.59 -2.18 20.37
N THR A 127 12.81 -1.81 21.63
CA THR A 127 11.74 -1.71 22.63
C THR A 127 11.05 -0.36 22.49
N TYR A 128 9.74 -0.39 22.23
CA TYR A 128 8.88 0.78 22.19
C TYR A 128 7.98 0.82 23.42
N ARG A 129 7.77 2.01 23.95
CA ARG A 129 6.75 2.32 24.94
C ARG A 129 5.74 3.27 24.32
N MET A 130 4.47 2.90 24.33
CA MET A 130 3.36 3.77 23.93
C MET A 130 2.57 4.18 25.15
N LEU A 131 2.48 5.49 25.40
CA LEU A 131 1.69 6.09 26.47
C LEU A 131 0.43 6.72 25.88
N VAL A 132 -0.74 6.31 26.35
CA VAL A 132 -2.02 6.99 26.14
C VAL A 132 -2.28 7.85 27.38
N THR A 133 -2.18 9.16 27.24
CA THR A 133 -2.36 10.10 28.36
C THR A 133 -3.83 10.35 28.69
N GLN A 134 -4.11 10.89 29.88
CA GLN A 134 -5.49 11.19 30.32
C GLN A 134 -6.20 12.27 29.50
N ILE A 135 -5.49 13.01 28.63
CA ILE A 135 -6.11 14.04 27.80
C ILE A 135 -6.93 13.45 26.64
N ALA A 136 -6.78 12.15 26.37
CA ALA A 136 -7.59 11.43 25.39
C ALA A 136 -9.08 11.52 25.75
N LYS A 137 -9.93 11.79 24.77
CA LYS A 137 -11.37 11.99 24.96
C LYS A 137 -12.19 10.96 24.19
N ASP A 138 -13.34 10.59 24.76
CA ASP A 138 -14.40 9.93 24.00
C ASP A 138 -15.14 10.91 23.08
N THR A 139 -16.05 10.39 22.25
CA THR A 139 -16.90 11.19 21.34
C THR A 139 -17.81 12.19 22.07
N ASP A 140 -18.08 11.96 23.36
CA ASP A 140 -18.89 12.84 24.21
C ASP A 140 -18.03 13.92 24.92
N GLY A 141 -16.71 13.82 24.79
CA GLY A 141 -15.71 14.75 25.31
C GLY A 141 -15.29 14.46 26.75
N ASN A 142 -15.53 13.25 27.26
CA ASN A 142 -15.07 12.78 28.57
C ASN A 142 -13.61 12.33 28.49
N LEU A 143 -12.81 12.67 29.49
CA LEU A 143 -11.39 12.29 29.58
C LEU A 143 -11.22 10.81 29.94
N LEU A 144 -10.13 10.21 29.46
CA LEU A 144 -9.70 8.85 29.82
C LEU A 144 -9.48 8.75 31.33
N ASP A 145 -10.05 7.71 31.94
CA ASP A 145 -10.04 7.47 33.39
C ASP A 145 -8.61 7.55 33.98
N HIS A 146 -7.69 6.79 33.39
CA HIS A 146 -6.29 6.75 33.77
C HIS A 146 -5.39 6.71 32.54
N PHE A 147 -4.21 7.32 32.64
CA PHE A 147 -3.20 7.10 31.60
C PHE A 147 -2.82 5.62 31.57
N ARG A 148 -2.44 5.14 30.40
CA ARG A 148 -1.99 3.76 30.21
C ARG A 148 -0.73 3.72 29.39
N SER A 149 0.17 2.84 29.78
CA SER A 149 1.41 2.60 29.06
C SER A 149 1.43 1.14 28.66
N ILE A 150 1.84 0.87 27.43
CA ILE A 150 2.23 -0.46 26.98
C ILE A 150 3.67 -0.41 26.52
N THR A 151 4.41 -1.49 26.72
CA THR A 151 5.76 -1.67 26.23
C THR A 151 5.82 -2.94 25.42
N PHE A 152 6.38 -2.88 24.21
CA PHE A 152 6.57 -4.03 23.34
C PHE A 152 7.94 -3.96 22.67
N LYS A 153 8.47 -5.10 22.24
CA LYS A 153 9.74 -5.19 21.53
C LYS A 153 9.54 -5.75 20.14
N THR A 154 9.98 -5.01 19.13
CA THR A 154 9.97 -5.49 17.75
C THR A 154 10.96 -6.65 17.56
N GLY A 155 10.67 -7.53 16.62
CA GLY A 155 11.57 -8.59 16.18
C GLY A 155 12.66 -8.09 15.23
N ALA A 156 13.42 -9.02 14.67
CA ALA A 156 14.34 -8.74 13.57
C ALA A 156 13.59 -8.19 12.34
N ALA A 157 14.32 -7.55 11.42
CA ALA A 157 13.76 -7.14 10.14
C ALA A 157 13.19 -8.38 9.42
N ARG A 158 11.99 -8.22 8.88
CA ARG A 158 11.29 -9.27 8.16
C ARG A 158 10.91 -8.78 6.77
N PRO A 159 10.77 -9.70 5.81
CA PRO A 159 10.25 -9.35 4.51
C PRO A 159 8.81 -8.85 4.66
N LEU A 160 8.42 -7.89 3.83
CA LEU A 160 7.03 -7.45 3.79
C LEU A 160 6.20 -8.51 3.07
N HIS A 161 5.07 -8.87 3.66
CA HIS A 161 4.13 -9.84 3.11
C HIS A 161 2.80 -9.17 2.78
N HIS A 162 2.30 -9.40 1.58
CA HIS A 162 0.98 -8.91 1.14
C HIS A 162 0.78 -7.38 1.28
N TRP A 163 1.80 -6.59 0.94
CA TRP A 163 1.69 -5.13 0.82
C TRP A 163 1.71 -4.69 -0.64
N VAL A 164 1.01 -3.61 -0.95
CA VAL A 164 1.14 -2.89 -2.22
C VAL A 164 2.13 -1.76 -2.02
N ALA A 165 3.29 -1.85 -2.66
CA ALA A 165 4.22 -0.74 -2.81
C ALA A 165 3.80 0.17 -3.96
N PHE A 166 4.14 1.45 -3.89
CA PHE A 166 3.90 2.41 -4.97
C PHE A 166 4.85 3.61 -4.84
N ALA A 167 5.09 4.30 -5.96
CA ALA A 167 5.77 5.59 -5.97
C ALA A 167 4.75 6.71 -5.75
N ALA A 168 5.09 7.70 -4.94
CA ALA A 168 4.25 8.87 -4.71
C ALA A 168 4.74 10.08 -5.52
N GLU A 169 3.82 10.94 -5.91
CA GLU A 169 4.08 12.22 -6.57
C GLU A 169 3.20 13.30 -5.94
N ASN A 170 3.76 14.46 -5.61
CA ASN A 170 2.97 15.56 -5.07
C ASN A 170 2.28 16.35 -6.19
N THR A 171 1.43 17.31 -5.80
CA THR A 171 0.68 18.14 -6.74
C THR A 171 1.54 19.03 -7.66
N ALA A 172 2.83 19.19 -7.36
CA ALA A 172 3.79 19.91 -8.20
C ALA A 172 4.53 19.01 -9.20
N GLY A 173 4.21 17.72 -9.26
CA GLY A 173 4.89 16.75 -10.12
C GLY A 173 6.27 16.34 -9.61
N THR A 174 6.53 16.51 -8.32
CA THR A 174 7.80 16.08 -7.70
C THR A 174 7.58 14.83 -6.87
N SER A 175 8.53 13.90 -6.90
CA SER A 175 8.39 12.62 -6.22
C SER A 175 8.24 12.81 -4.70
N GLY A 176 7.28 12.09 -4.13
CA GLY A 176 7.00 11.96 -2.72
C GLY A 176 7.61 10.71 -2.09
N GLY A 177 8.51 10.01 -2.78
CA GLY A 177 9.18 8.80 -2.27
C GLY A 177 8.46 7.48 -2.58
N LEU A 178 8.90 6.42 -1.91
CA LEU A 178 8.29 5.08 -1.98
C LEU A 178 7.43 4.83 -0.76
N TRP A 179 6.24 4.29 -1.00
CA TRP A 179 5.24 4.04 0.02
C TRP A 179 4.71 2.61 -0.08
N ILE A 180 4.11 2.13 1.01
CA ILE A 180 3.37 0.87 1.07
C ILE A 180 2.00 1.07 1.68
N VAL A 181 1.04 0.27 1.25
CA VAL A 181 -0.30 0.21 1.84
C VAL A 181 -0.80 -1.24 1.81
N ASN A 182 -1.56 -1.63 2.81
CA ASN A 182 -2.28 -2.90 2.84
C ASN A 182 -3.78 -2.64 2.95
N GLU A 183 -4.57 -3.68 3.21
CA GLU A 183 -6.04 -3.58 3.29
C GLU A 183 -6.56 -2.65 4.40
N ALA A 184 -5.75 -2.28 5.40
CA ALA A 184 -6.13 -1.28 6.38
C ALA A 184 -6.26 0.13 5.76
N GLY A 185 -5.70 0.34 4.56
CA GLY A 185 -5.78 1.58 3.81
C GLY A 185 -5.04 2.74 4.50
N ILE A 186 -3.92 2.43 5.15
CA ILE A 186 -3.08 3.43 5.83
C ILE A 186 -1.69 3.42 5.17
N PRO A 187 -1.42 4.34 4.24
CA PRO A 187 -0.14 4.38 3.55
C PRO A 187 1.00 4.73 4.51
N ARG A 188 2.15 4.08 4.32
CA ARG A 188 3.38 4.30 5.09
C ARG A 188 4.54 4.56 4.14
N GLU A 189 5.36 5.53 4.50
CA GLU A 189 6.57 5.86 3.77
C GLU A 189 7.67 4.83 4.07
N LEU A 190 8.20 4.20 3.01
CA LEU A 190 9.38 3.33 3.08
C LEU A 190 10.66 4.11 2.85
N VAL A 191 10.67 4.97 1.82
CA VAL A 191 11.85 5.75 1.42
C VAL A 191 11.43 7.18 1.13
N ALA A 192 11.88 8.09 1.99
CA ALA A 192 11.78 9.53 1.77
C ALA A 192 12.83 9.97 0.74
N SER A 193 12.46 10.01 -0.54
CA SER A 193 13.33 10.45 -1.63
C SER A 193 12.55 11.28 -2.65
N SER A 194 13.15 12.40 -3.07
CA SER A 194 12.53 13.39 -3.94
C SER A 194 12.58 13.03 -5.44
N ALA A 195 13.03 11.83 -5.80
CA ALA A 195 13.27 11.45 -7.21
C ALA A 195 12.98 9.98 -7.53
N VAL A 196 12.09 9.32 -6.79
CA VAL A 196 11.69 7.96 -7.13
C VAL A 196 10.77 7.99 -8.33
N ASN A 197 11.30 7.63 -9.50
CA ASN A 197 10.56 7.51 -10.76
C ASN A 197 10.54 6.08 -11.32
N ALA A 198 11.32 5.17 -10.75
CA ALA A 198 11.32 3.75 -11.08
C ALA A 198 11.78 2.91 -9.89
N TYR A 199 11.19 1.74 -9.71
CA TYR A 199 11.62 0.79 -8.69
C TYR A 199 11.24 -0.65 -9.04
N SER A 200 11.86 -1.61 -8.37
CA SER A 200 11.49 -3.03 -8.43
C SER A 200 11.90 -3.78 -7.17
N TRP A 201 11.11 -4.80 -6.80
CA TRP A 201 11.49 -5.77 -5.78
C TRP A 201 12.52 -6.75 -6.32
N SER A 202 13.47 -7.13 -5.47
CA SER A 202 14.38 -8.24 -5.76
C SER A 202 13.62 -9.55 -5.93
N PRO A 203 14.20 -10.52 -6.66
CA PRO A 203 13.58 -11.84 -6.89
C PRO A 203 13.13 -12.55 -5.60
N ASP A 204 13.87 -12.40 -4.51
CA ASP A 204 13.59 -12.96 -3.19
C ASP A 204 12.62 -12.12 -2.33
N GLY A 205 12.16 -10.96 -2.82
CA GLY A 205 11.26 -10.05 -2.11
C GLY A 205 11.85 -9.28 -0.94
N GLN A 206 13.15 -9.42 -0.65
CA GLN A 206 13.77 -8.88 0.56
C GLN A 206 14.16 -7.41 0.44
N ARG A 207 14.45 -6.93 -0.77
CA ARG A 207 14.96 -5.58 -0.99
C ARG A 207 14.33 -4.94 -2.22
N LEU A 208 14.37 -3.63 -2.22
CA LEU A 208 14.00 -2.79 -3.35
C LEU A 208 15.25 -2.27 -4.04
N VAL A 209 15.17 -2.10 -5.34
CA VAL A 209 16.09 -1.30 -6.14
C VAL A 209 15.27 -0.19 -6.77
N PHE A 210 15.73 1.05 -6.63
CA PHE A 210 14.98 2.22 -7.07
C PHE A 210 15.89 3.32 -7.56
N ALA A 211 15.38 4.11 -8.50
CA ALA A 211 16.05 5.26 -9.07
C ALA A 211 15.97 6.45 -8.10
N THR A 212 17.03 7.25 -8.09
CA THR A 212 17.15 8.51 -7.35
C THR A 212 17.65 9.60 -8.30
N ALA A 213 17.75 10.85 -7.80
CA ALA A 213 18.27 11.96 -8.59
C ALA A 213 19.73 11.72 -9.03
N ASP A 214 20.51 11.01 -8.21
CA ASP A 214 21.95 10.84 -8.38
C ASP A 214 22.34 9.46 -8.96
N GLY A 215 21.36 8.60 -9.29
CA GLY A 215 21.60 7.27 -9.84
C GLY A 215 20.59 6.25 -9.33
N TRP A 216 21.10 5.13 -8.80
CA TRP A 216 20.27 4.05 -8.27
C TRP A 216 20.70 3.66 -6.86
N ALA A 217 19.71 3.26 -6.07
CA ALA A 217 19.90 2.83 -4.69
C ALA A 217 19.19 1.51 -4.43
N THR A 218 19.60 0.83 -3.37
CA THR A 218 18.88 -0.31 -2.81
C THR A 218 18.45 -0.02 -1.38
N PHE A 219 17.31 -0.60 -0.99
CA PHE A 219 16.75 -0.46 0.34
C PHE A 219 16.19 -1.80 0.81
N THR A 220 16.55 -2.19 2.03
CA THR A 220 15.94 -3.34 2.71
C THR A 220 14.94 -2.80 3.74
N PRO A 221 13.66 -3.23 3.74
CA PRO A 221 12.68 -2.83 4.74
C PRO A 221 13.22 -2.94 6.18
N GLY A 222 13.19 -1.82 6.92
CA GLY A 222 13.72 -1.72 8.28
C GLY A 222 15.24 -1.48 8.37
N GLY A 223 15.94 -1.36 7.24
CA GLY A 223 17.35 -1.02 7.13
C GLY A 223 17.59 0.39 6.59
N SER A 224 18.84 0.66 6.17
CA SER A 224 19.24 1.91 5.52
C SER A 224 19.23 1.79 4.00
N THR A 225 19.09 2.93 3.33
CA THR A 225 19.29 3.06 1.90
C THR A 225 20.78 3.06 1.57
N GLU A 226 21.19 2.30 0.55
CA GLU A 226 22.56 2.21 0.07
C GLU A 226 22.64 2.59 -1.42
N SER A 227 23.63 3.40 -1.80
CA SER A 227 23.87 3.75 -3.21
C SER A 227 24.52 2.59 -3.96
N LEU A 228 24.07 2.35 -5.20
CA LEU A 228 24.62 1.31 -6.08
C LEU A 228 25.78 1.79 -6.96
N GLY A 229 26.06 3.10 -6.99
CA GLY A 229 27.24 3.66 -7.66
C GLY A 229 27.20 3.69 -9.19
N PHE A 230 26.07 3.34 -9.82
CA PHE A 230 25.87 3.46 -11.27
C PHE A 230 24.69 4.37 -11.63
N SER A 231 24.74 4.94 -12.84
CA SER A 231 23.65 5.69 -13.45
C SER A 231 23.00 4.86 -14.56
N ALA A 232 21.68 4.76 -14.55
CA ALA A 232 20.93 3.88 -15.43
C ALA A 232 19.51 4.40 -15.68
N ILE A 233 18.91 4.02 -16.81
CA ILE A 233 17.48 4.24 -17.10
C ILE A 233 16.61 3.10 -16.58
N TRP A 234 17.22 1.95 -16.30
CA TRP A 234 16.56 0.78 -15.71
C TRP A 234 17.58 -0.04 -14.93
N ALA A 235 17.20 -0.58 -13.78
CA ALA A 235 18.01 -1.55 -13.05
C ALA A 235 17.12 -2.53 -12.28
N ALA A 236 17.69 -3.71 -12.01
CA ALA A 236 17.04 -4.75 -11.23
C ALA A 236 18.07 -5.56 -10.43
N ALA A 237 17.64 -6.06 -9.28
CA ALA A 237 18.41 -7.04 -8.53
C ALA A 237 18.32 -8.43 -9.18
N LEU A 238 19.42 -9.17 -9.09
CA LEU A 238 19.47 -10.59 -9.42
C LEU A 238 19.32 -11.43 -8.14
N ALA A 239 19.43 -12.75 -8.29
CA ALA A 239 19.35 -13.68 -7.16
C ALA A 239 20.35 -13.29 -6.04
N PRO A 240 20.09 -13.67 -4.79
CA PRO A 240 20.98 -13.40 -3.66
C PRO A 240 22.45 -13.76 -3.98
N GLY A 241 23.37 -12.83 -3.68
CA GLY A 241 24.80 -13.00 -3.96
C GLY A 241 25.22 -12.75 -5.42
N LEU A 242 24.29 -12.61 -6.36
CA LEU A 242 24.63 -12.30 -7.75
C LEU A 242 24.86 -10.78 -7.95
N GLY A 243 24.11 -9.91 -7.30
CA GLY A 243 24.24 -8.45 -7.47
C GLY A 243 23.15 -7.90 -8.39
N TYR A 244 23.50 -7.06 -9.35
CA TYR A 244 22.53 -6.28 -10.15
C TYR A 244 22.79 -6.35 -11.65
N VAL A 245 21.78 -5.95 -12.42
CA VAL A 245 21.88 -5.60 -13.84
C VAL A 245 21.26 -4.23 -14.05
N TYR A 246 21.84 -3.47 -14.96
CA TYR A 246 21.34 -2.14 -15.27
C TYR A 246 21.53 -1.82 -16.76
N LEU A 247 20.64 -0.99 -17.28
CA LEU A 247 20.65 -0.47 -18.64
C LEU A 247 20.95 1.03 -18.58
N ASP A 248 22.06 1.46 -19.17
CA ASP A 248 22.42 2.87 -19.21
C ASP A 248 21.65 3.65 -20.30
N ALA A 249 21.75 4.97 -20.27
CA ALA A 249 21.09 5.85 -21.24
C ALA A 249 21.63 5.70 -22.69
N SER A 250 22.77 5.02 -22.89
CA SER A 250 23.33 4.72 -24.21
C SER A 250 22.76 3.44 -24.82
N GLY A 251 21.94 2.70 -24.08
CA GLY A 251 21.43 1.39 -24.49
C GLY A 251 22.43 0.26 -24.24
N SER A 252 23.38 0.42 -23.32
CA SER A 252 24.28 -0.64 -22.90
C SER A 252 23.76 -1.32 -21.64
N LEU A 253 23.54 -2.63 -21.74
CA LEU A 253 23.13 -3.49 -20.63
C LEU A 253 24.37 -4.04 -19.93
N TYR A 254 24.50 -3.77 -18.64
CA TYR A 254 25.63 -4.19 -17.83
C TYR A 254 25.23 -5.23 -16.80
N ARG A 255 26.24 -5.99 -16.41
CA ARG A 255 26.25 -6.77 -15.20
C ARG A 255 27.07 -6.05 -14.14
N ALA A 256 26.47 -5.82 -12.97
CA ALA A 256 27.13 -5.29 -11.78
C ALA A 256 27.21 -6.37 -10.68
N PRO A 257 28.29 -7.17 -10.63
CA PRO A 257 28.47 -8.19 -9.59
C PRO A 257 28.69 -7.56 -8.21
N GLN A 258 28.43 -8.30 -7.13
CA GLN A 258 28.70 -7.81 -5.77
C GLN A 258 30.20 -7.57 -5.49
N SER A 259 31.07 -8.23 -6.26
CA SER A 259 32.52 -8.02 -6.22
C SER A 259 33.10 -8.07 -7.64
N GLY A 260 34.09 -7.22 -7.89
CA GLY A 260 34.70 -7.05 -9.21
C GLY A 260 34.12 -5.87 -9.98
N ALA A 261 34.62 -5.67 -11.20
CA ALA A 261 34.18 -4.60 -12.08
C ALA A 261 32.93 -5.00 -12.86
N ASP A 262 32.10 -4.00 -13.17
CA ASP A 262 30.96 -4.14 -14.06
C ASP A 262 31.43 -4.50 -15.47
N TYR A 263 30.61 -5.26 -16.19
CA TYR A 263 30.90 -5.64 -17.57
C TYR A 263 29.66 -5.58 -18.45
N VAL A 264 29.85 -5.26 -19.73
CA VAL A 264 28.77 -5.16 -20.72
C VAL A 264 28.28 -6.55 -21.11
N ILE A 265 26.96 -6.77 -21.02
CA ILE A 265 26.26 -7.95 -21.55
C ILE A 265 25.97 -7.76 -23.04
N SER A 266 25.43 -6.59 -23.40
CA SER A 266 25.10 -6.23 -24.78
C SER A 266 24.93 -4.72 -24.93
N THR A 267 25.10 -4.22 -26.15
CA THR A 267 24.78 -2.84 -26.56
C THR A 267 23.52 -2.81 -27.42
N LEU A 268 22.98 -1.62 -27.69
CA LEU A 268 21.74 -1.40 -28.43
C LEU A 268 20.52 -2.09 -27.80
N VAL A 269 20.53 -2.20 -26.47
CA VAL A 269 19.45 -2.77 -25.68
C VAL A 269 18.40 -1.69 -25.42
N THR A 270 17.14 -2.01 -25.69
CA THR A 270 16.01 -1.08 -25.52
C THR A 270 15.18 -1.37 -24.28
N THR A 271 15.11 -2.65 -23.86
CA THR A 271 14.41 -3.06 -22.64
C THR A 271 14.95 -4.40 -22.15
N ALA A 272 14.86 -4.64 -20.84
CA ALA A 272 15.31 -5.87 -20.20
C ALA A 272 14.40 -6.25 -19.02
N ALA A 273 14.42 -7.53 -18.66
CA ALA A 273 13.72 -8.06 -17.50
C ALA A 273 14.47 -9.23 -16.86
N VAL A 274 14.48 -9.25 -15.53
CA VAL A 274 15.06 -10.34 -14.73
C VAL A 274 14.02 -11.43 -14.51
N SER A 275 14.46 -12.69 -14.63
CA SER A 275 13.64 -13.87 -14.33
C SER A 275 13.26 -13.95 -12.85
N PRO A 276 12.16 -14.65 -12.48
CA PRO A 276 11.73 -14.75 -11.09
C PRO A 276 12.76 -15.42 -10.16
N SER A 277 13.63 -16.29 -10.69
CA SER A 277 14.76 -16.85 -9.92
C SER A 277 15.91 -15.87 -9.74
N GLY A 278 15.99 -14.83 -10.56
CA GLY A 278 17.11 -13.89 -10.56
C GLY A 278 18.38 -14.40 -11.25
N GLU A 279 18.32 -15.56 -11.91
CA GLU A 279 19.49 -16.22 -12.52
C GLU A 279 19.60 -15.99 -14.04
N ARG A 280 18.52 -15.49 -14.65
CA ARG A 280 18.45 -15.17 -16.08
C ARG A 280 17.91 -13.77 -16.32
N VAL A 281 18.34 -13.19 -17.44
CA VAL A 281 17.86 -11.91 -17.96
C VAL A 281 17.35 -12.14 -19.37
N VAL A 282 16.22 -11.53 -19.72
CA VAL A 282 15.78 -11.38 -21.11
C VAL A 282 15.95 -9.92 -21.51
N PHE A 283 16.38 -9.66 -22.73
CA PHE A 283 16.51 -8.31 -23.24
C PHE A 283 16.20 -8.21 -24.73
N ALA A 284 15.71 -7.05 -25.15
CA ALA A 284 15.47 -6.70 -26.54
C ALA A 284 16.64 -5.87 -27.06
N GLN A 285 17.11 -6.20 -28.27
CA GLN A 285 18.20 -5.52 -28.93
C GLN A 285 17.79 -5.13 -30.34
N ASP A 286 17.76 -3.82 -30.61
CA ASP A 286 17.49 -3.30 -31.94
C ASP A 286 18.67 -3.57 -32.87
N GLN A 287 18.35 -3.97 -34.09
CA GLN A 287 19.32 -4.30 -35.12
C GLN A 287 19.36 -3.21 -36.19
N VAL A 288 20.45 -3.19 -36.95
CA VAL A 288 20.64 -2.26 -38.08
C VAL A 288 19.59 -2.48 -39.19
N ASP A 289 19.03 -3.68 -39.30
CA ASP A 289 17.97 -4.03 -40.26
C ASP A 289 16.55 -3.67 -39.78
N SER A 290 16.44 -2.85 -38.72
CA SER A 290 15.19 -2.43 -38.08
C SER A 290 14.39 -3.56 -37.41
N THR A 291 14.93 -4.78 -37.36
CA THR A 291 14.35 -5.86 -36.55
C THR A 291 14.78 -5.72 -35.09
N THR A 292 13.98 -6.27 -34.18
CA THR A 292 14.35 -6.38 -32.77
C THR A 292 14.59 -7.84 -32.41
N ARG A 293 15.79 -8.15 -31.93
CA ARG A 293 16.14 -9.49 -31.45
C ARG A 293 15.92 -9.58 -29.95
N ILE A 294 15.29 -10.67 -29.54
CA ILE A 294 15.08 -10.99 -28.13
C ILE A 294 16.10 -12.04 -27.74
N TRP A 295 16.89 -11.72 -26.74
CA TRP A 295 17.99 -12.53 -26.23
C TRP A 295 17.70 -12.97 -24.79
N GLY A 296 18.09 -14.20 -24.47
CA GLY A 296 18.28 -14.65 -23.10
C GLY A 296 19.75 -14.52 -22.70
N TYR A 297 19.99 -14.25 -21.43
CA TYR A 297 21.31 -14.23 -20.80
C TYR A 297 21.27 -15.05 -19.53
N ASP A 298 22.13 -16.06 -19.44
CA ASP A 298 22.34 -16.85 -18.24
C ASP A 298 23.45 -16.18 -17.40
N VAL A 299 23.12 -15.82 -16.16
CA VAL A 299 24.02 -15.05 -15.29
C VAL A 299 25.20 -15.90 -14.83
N GLY A 300 24.97 -17.17 -14.51
CA GLY A 300 26.01 -18.09 -14.01
C GLY A 300 26.99 -18.48 -15.12
N LEU A 301 26.47 -18.79 -16.31
CA LEU A 301 27.26 -19.17 -17.48
C LEU A 301 27.86 -17.96 -18.22
N ARG A 302 27.41 -16.75 -17.89
CA ARG A 302 27.76 -15.50 -18.58
C ARG A 302 27.57 -15.58 -20.10
N SER A 303 26.54 -16.28 -20.54
CA SER A 303 26.30 -16.60 -21.94
C SER A 303 24.96 -16.07 -22.42
N ARG A 304 24.93 -15.57 -23.66
CA ARG A 304 23.70 -15.11 -24.33
C ARG A 304 23.24 -16.12 -25.38
N TYR A 305 21.93 -16.22 -25.57
CA TYR A 305 21.31 -17.11 -26.55
C TYR A 305 20.09 -16.45 -27.18
N ALA A 306 19.89 -16.66 -28.48
CA ALA A 306 18.79 -16.05 -29.21
C ALA A 306 17.47 -16.74 -28.84
N LEU A 307 16.44 -15.94 -28.53
CA LEU A 307 15.10 -16.42 -28.22
C LEU A 307 14.17 -16.19 -29.40
N ALA A 308 14.09 -14.96 -29.91
CA ALA A 308 13.20 -14.62 -31.01
C ALA A 308 13.71 -13.42 -31.81
N ALA A 309 13.09 -13.16 -32.94
CA ALA A 309 13.23 -11.93 -33.70
C ALA A 309 11.84 -11.44 -34.07
N GLU A 310 11.60 -10.14 -33.89
CA GLU A 310 10.37 -9.47 -34.27
C GLU A 310 10.67 -8.41 -35.35
N PRO A 311 9.74 -8.16 -36.27
CA PRO A 311 9.94 -7.24 -37.38
C PRO A 311 9.89 -5.76 -36.96
N THR A 312 9.47 -5.46 -35.73
CA THR A 312 9.30 -4.12 -35.19
C THR A 312 9.75 -4.07 -33.73
N SER A 313 9.78 -2.86 -33.15
CA SER A 313 10.20 -2.64 -31.77
C SER A 313 9.31 -3.36 -30.76
N VAL A 314 9.92 -3.73 -29.64
CA VAL A 314 9.23 -4.39 -28.52
C VAL A 314 9.45 -3.63 -27.21
N SER A 315 8.50 -3.73 -26.28
CA SER A 315 8.59 -3.15 -24.95
C SER A 315 8.00 -4.10 -23.89
N ASN A 316 8.14 -3.73 -22.61
CA ASN A 316 7.50 -4.42 -21.49
C ASN A 316 7.78 -5.93 -21.45
N LEU A 317 9.04 -6.30 -21.69
CA LEU A 317 9.50 -7.67 -21.49
C LEU A 317 9.21 -8.11 -20.05
N SER A 318 8.66 -9.31 -19.89
CA SER A 318 8.39 -9.90 -18.58
C SER A 318 8.51 -11.41 -18.63
N TRP A 319 8.89 -12.00 -17.51
CA TRP A 319 8.91 -13.45 -17.33
C TRP A 319 7.65 -13.91 -16.62
N ALA A 320 7.12 -15.06 -17.04
CA ALA A 320 6.13 -15.77 -16.25
C ALA A 320 6.77 -16.25 -14.93
N PRO A 321 6.01 -16.30 -13.80
CA PRO A 321 6.51 -16.71 -12.49
C PRO A 321 7.24 -18.05 -12.47
N ASN A 322 6.80 -19.02 -13.28
CA ASN A 322 7.44 -20.32 -13.41
C ASN A 322 8.75 -20.31 -14.24
N GLY A 323 9.14 -19.17 -14.82
CA GLY A 323 10.34 -19.02 -15.63
C GLY A 323 10.31 -19.71 -17.01
N ASN A 324 9.18 -20.30 -17.41
CA ASN A 324 9.05 -21.09 -18.64
C ASN A 324 8.46 -20.32 -19.81
N ARG A 325 8.04 -19.07 -19.60
CA ARG A 325 7.51 -18.19 -20.65
C ARG A 325 8.03 -16.77 -20.50
N ILE A 326 8.10 -16.06 -21.62
CA ILE A 326 8.26 -14.60 -21.64
C ILE A 326 7.08 -13.96 -22.37
N ALA A 327 6.72 -12.76 -21.95
CA ALA A 327 5.78 -11.90 -22.64
C ALA A 327 6.45 -10.56 -23.01
N TYR A 328 5.96 -9.93 -24.06
CA TYR A 328 6.33 -8.57 -24.45
C TYR A 328 5.23 -7.96 -25.31
N LEU A 329 5.25 -6.64 -25.40
CA LEU A 329 4.42 -5.88 -26.32
C LEU A 329 5.23 -5.61 -27.60
N ARG A 330 4.66 -5.94 -28.76
CA ARG A 330 5.22 -5.58 -30.06
C ARG A 330 4.45 -4.41 -30.63
N HIS A 331 5.16 -3.40 -31.14
CA HIS A 331 4.58 -2.19 -31.71
C HIS A 331 4.45 -2.35 -33.21
N ASP A 332 3.25 -2.71 -33.68
CA ASP A 332 2.92 -2.79 -35.10
C ASP A 332 2.35 -1.44 -35.58
N ALA A 333 2.25 -1.25 -36.90
CA ALA A 333 1.68 -0.02 -37.45
C ALA A 333 0.20 0.13 -37.01
N GLY A 334 -0.06 1.08 -36.11
CA GLY A 334 -1.40 1.40 -35.62
C GLY A 334 -1.97 0.46 -34.55
N THR A 335 -1.19 -0.48 -34.01
CA THR A 335 -1.65 -1.35 -32.93
C THR A 335 -0.49 -1.92 -32.11
N VAL A 336 -0.77 -2.30 -30.86
CA VAL A 336 0.17 -3.04 -30.01
C VAL A 336 -0.32 -4.47 -29.86
N THR A 337 0.57 -5.44 -30.08
CA THR A 337 0.27 -6.87 -29.95
C THR A 337 0.97 -7.45 -28.73
N LEU A 338 0.22 -8.09 -27.83
CA LEU A 338 0.79 -8.93 -26.77
C LEU A 338 1.28 -10.25 -27.36
N ARG A 339 2.56 -10.51 -27.13
CA ARG A 339 3.30 -11.65 -27.65
C ARG A 339 3.79 -12.49 -26.48
N VAL A 340 3.54 -13.80 -26.52
CA VAL A 340 4.00 -14.76 -25.51
C VAL A 340 4.81 -15.88 -26.17
N ARG A 341 6.00 -16.13 -25.63
CA ARG A 341 6.90 -17.20 -26.08
C ARG A 341 7.05 -18.27 -25.00
N ASN A 342 6.85 -19.53 -25.38
CA ASN A 342 7.24 -20.66 -24.54
C ASN A 342 8.75 -20.88 -24.63
N LEU A 343 9.40 -21.17 -23.51
CA LEU A 343 10.84 -21.46 -23.43
C LEU A 343 11.13 -22.94 -23.24
N THR A 344 10.10 -23.74 -23.01
CA THR A 344 10.16 -25.20 -22.90
C THR A 344 9.34 -25.84 -24.01
N GLY A 345 9.58 -27.13 -24.28
CA GLY A 345 8.88 -27.85 -25.33
C GLY A 345 9.16 -27.29 -26.73
N SER A 346 8.12 -27.05 -27.52
CA SER A 346 8.21 -26.60 -28.92
C SER A 346 8.70 -25.16 -29.11
N ALA A 347 8.93 -24.42 -28.03
CA ALA A 347 9.31 -23.01 -28.04
C ALA A 347 8.40 -22.11 -28.92
N SER A 348 7.10 -22.42 -28.91
CA SER A 348 6.10 -21.76 -29.74
C SER A 348 5.91 -20.29 -29.37
N MET A 349 5.47 -19.52 -30.36
CA MET A 349 5.21 -18.09 -30.24
C MET A 349 3.73 -17.82 -30.52
N THR A 350 3.04 -17.17 -29.59
CA THR A 350 1.60 -16.90 -29.65
C THR A 350 1.33 -15.40 -29.59
N SER A 351 0.44 -14.90 -30.44
CA SER A 351 -0.17 -13.58 -30.26
C SER A 351 -1.43 -13.74 -29.42
N VAL A 352 -1.48 -13.06 -28.27
CA VAL A 352 -2.54 -13.23 -27.26
C VAL A 352 -3.68 -12.25 -27.51
N VAL A 353 -3.36 -10.96 -27.65
CA VAL A 353 -4.33 -9.89 -27.87
C VAL A 353 -3.67 -8.74 -28.61
N HIS A 354 -4.46 -7.92 -29.28
CA HIS A 354 -4.03 -6.69 -29.95
C HIS A 354 -4.95 -5.52 -29.57
N GLY A 355 -4.43 -4.29 -29.58
CA GLY A 355 -5.22 -3.09 -29.30
C GLY A 355 -4.41 -2.00 -28.61
N ASP A 356 -5.13 -1.05 -28.00
CA ASP A 356 -4.58 -0.07 -27.07
C ASP A 356 -4.56 -0.69 -25.66
N ILE A 357 -3.43 -1.32 -25.34
CA ILE A 357 -3.22 -2.14 -24.15
C ILE A 357 -2.02 -1.63 -23.35
N SER A 358 -2.14 -1.64 -22.03
CA SER A 358 -1.04 -1.28 -21.12
C SER A 358 -0.06 -2.44 -20.90
N ALA A 359 1.01 -2.16 -20.14
CA ALA A 359 1.99 -3.15 -19.74
C ALA A 359 1.32 -4.34 -19.02
N PRO A 360 1.50 -5.58 -19.51
CA PRO A 360 0.84 -6.73 -18.92
C PRO A 360 1.64 -7.28 -17.73
N ALA A 361 0.96 -7.80 -16.72
CA ALA A 361 1.54 -8.44 -15.55
C ALA A 361 1.05 -9.88 -15.44
N TRP A 362 1.98 -10.82 -15.23
CA TRP A 362 1.64 -12.23 -15.04
C TRP A 362 0.97 -12.47 -13.69
N LEU A 363 -0.05 -13.33 -13.67
CA LEU A 363 -0.56 -13.93 -12.45
C LEU A 363 0.36 -15.08 -12.01
N HIS A 364 0.28 -15.44 -10.73
CA HIS A 364 1.12 -16.47 -10.12
C HIS A 364 1.05 -17.83 -10.82
N ASP A 365 -0.11 -18.17 -11.37
CA ASP A 365 -0.33 -19.43 -12.11
C ASP A 365 0.48 -19.56 -13.41
N SER A 366 1.09 -18.47 -13.89
CA SER A 366 1.86 -18.43 -15.14
C SER A 366 1.08 -18.75 -16.43
N ASP A 367 -0.25 -18.79 -16.34
CA ASP A 367 -1.15 -19.04 -17.48
C ASP A 367 -2.10 -17.86 -17.72
N HIS A 368 -2.25 -16.96 -16.75
CA HIS A 368 -3.01 -15.73 -16.90
C HIS A 368 -2.13 -14.49 -16.82
N MET A 369 -2.56 -13.44 -17.52
CA MET A 369 -2.00 -12.10 -17.42
C MET A 369 -3.09 -11.08 -17.17
N VAL A 370 -2.79 -10.04 -16.40
CA VAL A 370 -3.65 -8.86 -16.25
C VAL A 370 -3.04 -7.66 -16.97
N MET A 371 -3.90 -6.87 -17.62
CA MET A 371 -3.54 -5.62 -18.27
C MET A 371 -4.75 -4.70 -18.30
N SER A 372 -4.54 -3.39 -18.48
CA SER A 372 -5.64 -2.48 -18.79
C SER A 372 -5.76 -2.25 -20.30
N ALA A 373 -6.98 -2.02 -20.78
CA ALA A 373 -7.25 -1.67 -22.17
C ALA A 373 -8.42 -0.69 -22.27
N SER A 374 -8.35 0.20 -23.25
CA SER A 374 -9.44 1.10 -23.63
C SER A 374 -10.51 0.34 -24.38
N VAL A 375 -11.74 0.30 -23.87
CA VAL A 375 -12.89 -0.35 -24.53
C VAL A 375 -14.09 0.58 -24.62
N THR A 376 -14.88 0.44 -25.68
CA THR A 376 -16.13 1.20 -25.86
C THR A 376 -17.24 0.59 -25.02
N GLY A 377 -17.73 1.34 -24.02
CA GLY A 377 -18.95 1.07 -23.29
C GLY A 377 -20.11 1.96 -23.75
N ASP A 378 -21.28 1.78 -23.12
CA ASP A 378 -22.51 2.49 -23.48
C ASP A 378 -22.40 4.02 -23.35
N SER A 379 -21.54 4.51 -22.44
CA SER A 379 -21.34 5.93 -22.15
C SER A 379 -20.04 6.51 -22.74
N GLY A 380 -19.30 5.75 -23.56
CA GLY A 380 -18.04 6.19 -24.16
C GLY A 380 -16.89 5.20 -23.94
N ILE A 381 -15.66 5.64 -24.22
CA ILE A 381 -14.45 4.84 -23.99
C ILE A 381 -14.13 4.84 -22.50
N VAL A 382 -13.88 3.66 -21.95
CA VAL A 382 -13.49 3.45 -20.54
C VAL A 382 -12.24 2.56 -20.48
N SER A 383 -11.40 2.75 -19.46
CA SER A 383 -10.24 1.89 -19.24
C SER A 383 -10.59 0.78 -18.23
N LYS A 384 -10.51 -0.47 -18.65
CA LYS A 384 -10.82 -1.65 -17.82
C LYS A 384 -9.61 -2.57 -17.71
N ALA A 385 -9.50 -3.30 -16.60
CA ALA A 385 -8.58 -4.43 -16.50
C ALA A 385 -9.14 -5.67 -17.19
N PHE A 386 -8.26 -6.50 -17.74
CA PHE A 386 -8.59 -7.77 -18.38
C PHE A 386 -7.64 -8.84 -17.86
N VAL A 387 -8.20 -9.91 -17.32
CA VAL A 387 -7.45 -11.13 -16.97
C VAL A 387 -7.60 -12.11 -18.11
N ILE A 388 -6.51 -12.42 -18.80
CA ILE A 388 -6.50 -13.20 -20.04
C ILE A 388 -5.72 -14.48 -19.83
N ASN A 389 -6.33 -15.61 -20.21
CA ASN A 389 -5.62 -16.87 -20.34
C ASN A 389 -4.77 -16.86 -21.62
N VAL A 390 -3.45 -17.00 -21.49
CA VAL A 390 -2.54 -16.89 -22.64
C VAL A 390 -2.57 -18.10 -23.58
N ALA A 391 -3.11 -19.24 -23.12
CA ALA A 391 -3.26 -20.45 -23.92
C ALA A 391 -4.61 -20.49 -24.68
N SER A 392 -5.62 -19.80 -24.16
CA SER A 392 -6.94 -19.68 -24.77
C SER A 392 -7.45 -18.23 -24.69
N PRO A 393 -6.81 -17.29 -25.41
CA PRO A 393 -7.19 -15.89 -25.36
C PRO A 393 -8.58 -15.65 -25.98
N PRO A 394 -9.31 -14.63 -25.52
CA PRO A 394 -10.54 -14.22 -26.17
C PRO A 394 -10.25 -13.66 -27.57
N PRO A 395 -11.20 -13.73 -28.51
CA PRO A 395 -11.01 -13.19 -29.87
C PRO A 395 -10.90 -11.66 -29.89
N SER A 396 -11.49 -10.97 -28.91
CA SER A 396 -11.41 -9.54 -28.73
C SER A 396 -11.69 -9.14 -27.27
N LEU A 397 -11.17 -7.98 -26.86
CA LEU A 397 -11.51 -7.38 -25.57
C LEU A 397 -12.82 -6.62 -25.70
N THR A 398 -13.79 -6.98 -24.88
CA THR A 398 -15.13 -6.35 -24.87
C THR A 398 -15.44 -5.86 -23.47
N ILE A 399 -16.33 -4.87 -23.35
CA ILE A 399 -16.72 -4.32 -22.05
C ILE A 399 -17.21 -5.40 -21.06
N GLY A 400 -17.88 -6.45 -21.55
CA GLY A 400 -18.38 -7.56 -20.73
C GLY A 400 -17.30 -8.47 -20.13
N LEU A 401 -16.07 -8.41 -20.66
CA LEU A 401 -14.89 -9.09 -20.10
C LEU A 401 -14.07 -8.19 -19.17
N GLY A 402 -14.38 -6.89 -19.11
CA GLY A 402 -13.60 -5.90 -18.38
C GLY A 402 -13.91 -5.86 -16.88
N LEU A 403 -12.87 -5.68 -16.07
CA LEU A 403 -12.92 -5.54 -14.63
C LEU A 403 -12.61 -4.09 -14.19
N PRO A 404 -13.23 -3.57 -13.11
CA PRO A 404 -14.33 -4.15 -12.35
C PRO A 404 -15.61 -4.30 -13.19
N ALA A 405 -16.46 -5.28 -12.86
CA ALA A 405 -17.74 -5.51 -13.56
C ALA A 405 -18.74 -4.34 -13.41
N LEU A 406 -18.52 -3.45 -12.43
CA LEU A 406 -19.32 -2.24 -12.25
C LEU A 406 -19.10 -1.29 -13.45
N ALA A 407 -20.16 -1.01 -14.19
CA ALA A 407 -20.15 -0.02 -15.26
C ALA A 407 -20.00 1.39 -14.67
N ASN A 408 -18.99 2.13 -15.17
CA ASN A 408 -18.94 3.60 -15.15
C ASN A 408 -18.51 4.35 -13.86
N VAL A 409 -17.78 3.73 -12.93
CA VAL A 409 -17.30 4.46 -11.72
C VAL A 409 -15.78 4.44 -11.54
N VAL A 410 -15.09 3.44 -12.08
CA VAL A 410 -13.67 3.20 -11.79
C VAL A 410 -12.93 2.87 -13.08
N ASP A 411 -12.09 3.81 -13.53
CA ASP A 411 -11.10 3.55 -14.58
C ASP A 411 -9.91 2.80 -13.98
N VAL A 412 -9.34 1.89 -14.75
CA VAL A 412 -8.22 1.06 -14.30
C VAL A 412 -6.97 1.38 -15.08
N SER A 413 -5.91 1.77 -14.40
CA SER A 413 -4.55 1.85 -14.94
C SER A 413 -3.57 1.04 -14.10
N ASN A 414 -2.51 0.53 -14.77
CA ASN A 414 -1.43 -0.23 -14.15
C ASN A 414 -1.89 -1.36 -13.21
N PRO A 415 -2.78 -2.28 -13.64
CA PRO A 415 -3.22 -3.36 -12.77
C PRO A 415 -2.09 -4.36 -12.51
N VAL A 416 -1.92 -4.76 -11.25
CA VAL A 416 -0.93 -5.72 -10.79
C VAL A 416 -1.57 -6.77 -9.89
N PRO A 417 -1.39 -8.07 -10.17
CA PRO A 417 -1.99 -9.14 -9.37
C PRO A 417 -1.20 -9.36 -8.10
N SER A 418 -1.89 -9.73 -7.02
CA SER A 418 -1.27 -10.17 -5.77
C SER A 418 -0.46 -11.46 -5.99
N PRO A 419 0.53 -11.75 -5.14
CA PRO A 419 1.36 -12.95 -5.28
C PRO A 419 0.57 -14.26 -5.19
N ASP A 420 -0.57 -14.24 -4.49
CA ASP A 420 -1.50 -15.38 -4.39
C ASP A 420 -2.53 -15.42 -5.53
N GLY A 421 -2.59 -14.39 -6.38
CA GLY A 421 -3.53 -14.27 -7.49
C GLY A 421 -4.99 -13.99 -7.10
N HIS A 422 -5.28 -13.74 -5.82
CA HIS A 422 -6.65 -13.52 -5.35
C HIS A 422 -7.12 -12.07 -5.48
N GLN A 423 -6.20 -11.13 -5.65
CA GLN A 423 -6.49 -9.71 -5.70
C GLN A 423 -5.72 -9.03 -6.83
N ILE A 424 -6.22 -7.86 -7.23
CA ILE A 424 -5.58 -6.98 -8.21
C ILE A 424 -5.53 -5.58 -7.59
N ALA A 425 -4.32 -5.05 -7.42
CA ALA A 425 -4.11 -3.64 -7.10
C ALA A 425 -3.99 -2.85 -8.41
N PHE A 426 -4.48 -1.62 -8.43
CA PHE A 426 -4.45 -0.78 -9.62
C PHE A 426 -4.54 0.70 -9.25
N ILE A 427 -4.34 1.58 -10.22
CA ILE A 427 -4.51 3.01 -10.05
C ILE A 427 -5.86 3.45 -10.63
N SER A 428 -6.57 4.28 -9.87
CA SER A 428 -7.80 4.96 -10.30
C SER A 428 -7.87 6.33 -9.63
N GLY A 429 -8.04 7.39 -10.44
CA GLY A 429 -8.04 8.77 -9.95
C GLY A 429 -6.77 9.11 -9.16
N ASP A 430 -5.61 8.68 -9.67
CA ASP A 430 -4.28 8.85 -9.06
C ASP A 430 -4.14 8.26 -7.65
N GLN A 431 -4.96 7.29 -7.28
CA GLN A 431 -4.89 6.61 -5.98
C GLN A 431 -4.77 5.10 -6.17
N VAL A 432 -4.23 4.40 -5.18
CA VAL A 432 -4.16 2.94 -5.16
C VAL A 432 -5.53 2.39 -4.77
N TRP A 433 -6.03 1.47 -5.59
CA TRP A 433 -7.24 0.70 -5.38
C TRP A 433 -6.93 -0.79 -5.36
N LEU A 434 -7.83 -1.55 -4.74
CA LEU A 434 -7.79 -2.99 -4.66
C LEU A 434 -9.15 -3.55 -5.08
N MET A 435 -9.14 -4.66 -5.82
CA MET A 435 -10.31 -5.48 -6.07
C MET A 435 -9.94 -6.96 -5.94
N ASN A 436 -10.94 -7.81 -5.76
CA ASN A 436 -10.76 -9.25 -5.93
C ASN A 436 -10.39 -9.56 -7.39
N ALA A 437 -9.71 -10.66 -7.65
CA ALA A 437 -9.29 -11.06 -8.99
C ALA A 437 -10.46 -11.30 -9.97
N ASP A 438 -11.67 -11.54 -9.46
CA ASP A 438 -12.92 -11.62 -10.24
C ASP A 438 -13.55 -10.24 -10.54
N GLY A 439 -12.91 -9.16 -10.12
CA GLY A 439 -13.36 -7.78 -10.29
C GLY A 439 -14.41 -7.30 -9.28
N THR A 440 -14.72 -8.09 -8.25
CA THR A 440 -15.63 -7.69 -7.19
C THR A 440 -14.93 -6.86 -6.10
N ARG A 441 -15.72 -6.13 -5.31
CA ARG A 441 -15.28 -5.31 -4.16
C ARG A 441 -14.17 -4.28 -4.44
N PRO A 442 -14.24 -3.47 -5.53
CA PRO A 442 -13.27 -2.40 -5.76
C PRO A 442 -13.32 -1.40 -4.59
N THR A 443 -12.18 -1.20 -3.94
CA THR A 443 -12.05 -0.38 -2.73
C THR A 443 -10.78 0.48 -2.82
N PRO A 444 -10.84 1.80 -2.54
CA PRO A 444 -9.65 2.63 -2.49
C PRO A 444 -8.81 2.27 -1.25
N LEU A 445 -7.52 1.96 -1.45
CA LEU A 445 -6.55 1.77 -0.36
C LEU A 445 -5.91 3.09 0.06
N THR A 446 -5.76 4.04 -0.86
CA THR A 446 -5.27 5.39 -0.56
C THR A 446 -6.31 6.43 -0.95
N ARG A 447 -6.22 7.60 -0.32
CA ARG A 447 -7.04 8.77 -0.63
C ARG A 447 -6.17 10.01 -0.51
N PHE A 448 -6.29 10.91 -1.48
CA PHE A 448 -5.65 12.21 -1.40
C PHE A 448 -6.19 12.99 -0.21
N ASP A 449 -5.28 13.43 0.67
CA ASP A 449 -5.59 14.26 1.82
C ASP A 449 -4.52 15.37 1.95
N PRO A 450 -4.86 16.66 1.79
CA PRO A 450 -3.90 17.75 1.84
C PRO A 450 -3.06 17.84 3.12
N GLY A 451 -3.56 17.32 4.24
CA GLY A 451 -2.91 17.42 5.55
C GLY A 451 -2.07 16.21 5.93
N THR A 452 -2.46 15.01 5.47
CA THR A 452 -1.89 13.74 5.93
C THR A 452 -1.29 12.90 4.81
N PHE A 453 -1.82 12.99 3.59
CA PHE A 453 -1.35 12.22 2.44
C PHE A 453 -1.60 12.98 1.11
N PRO A 454 -0.85 14.07 0.84
CA PRO A 454 -1.09 14.95 -0.30
C PRO A 454 -0.43 14.44 -1.60
N TYR A 455 -0.60 13.15 -1.91
CA TYR A 455 0.11 12.47 -2.98
C TYR A 455 -0.81 11.77 -3.97
N SER A 456 -0.44 11.85 -5.24
CA SER A 456 -0.82 10.93 -6.31
C SER A 456 0.04 9.67 -6.23
N CYS A 457 -0.52 8.53 -6.63
CA CYS A 457 0.08 7.21 -6.53
C CYS A 457 0.37 6.66 -7.92
N LEU A 458 1.57 6.14 -8.11
CA LEU A 458 2.08 5.64 -9.39
C LEU A 458 2.68 4.25 -9.21
N MET A 459 2.66 3.46 -10.29
CA MET A 459 3.43 2.22 -10.41
C MET A 459 3.21 1.26 -9.22
N PRO A 460 1.98 0.78 -8.97
CA PRO A 460 1.75 -0.17 -7.88
C PRO A 460 2.52 -1.47 -8.14
N ALA A 461 3.07 -2.08 -7.10
CA ALA A 461 3.71 -3.38 -7.17
C ALA A 461 3.54 -4.12 -5.84
N TRP A 462 3.12 -5.37 -5.90
CA TRP A 462 3.04 -6.20 -4.70
C TRP A 462 4.42 -6.60 -4.20
N THR A 463 4.54 -6.72 -2.87
CA THR A 463 5.63 -7.48 -2.26
C THR A 463 5.61 -8.91 -2.77
N ARG A 464 6.79 -9.52 -2.96
CA ARG A 464 6.89 -10.85 -3.62
C ARG A 464 6.52 -12.03 -2.73
N LEU A 465 6.40 -11.82 -1.42
CA LEU A 465 6.23 -12.84 -0.39
C LEU A 465 4.88 -12.79 0.30
#